data_AF-W2IZN9-F1
#
_entry.id   AF-W2IZN9-F1
#
_cell.length_a   1.000
_cell.length_b   1.000
_cell.length_c   1.000
_cell.angle_alpha   90.00
_cell.angle_beta   90.00
_cell.angle_gamma   90.00
#
_symmetry.space_group_name_H-M   'P 1'
#
loop_
_entity.id
_entity.type
_entity.pdbx_description
1 polymer ?
#
loop_
_entity_poly.entity_id
_entity_poly.type
_entity_poly.pdbx_seq_one_letter_code
_entity_poly.pdbx_strand_id
1 'polypeptide(L)'
;MVSKKVAITGVVVILAVIGVIVGVLVARKSSDSASESSGTNSSGSGSTSTTSGSGTSTTSSSSNSGTTYKLKNSTSSASSSVTSDPTDAKFTLSAFAIGDWGTTVTKDSCCTRSSTYNDYDVNAEDIVANLMNQQATAASAAPKCILSHGDNFYWTGIDSEDGRDSRFTTTFEGKYDGDNIKSVPWVNVLGNHDYGGASYICSDGDNPAECSDADAIVTALENKFSWQSKYTSPNDDRWILKDHFYVYSIEDKDSGVSIDIFNVDSGDASTHAAQQTCCQCYGYAEGDDD
;
A
#
# COMPACT_ATOMS: atom_id res chain seq x y z
N MET A 1 -7.15 -35.77 -47.86
CA MET A 1 -5.71 -36.08 -47.97
C MET A 1 -4.93 -34.81 -47.72
N VAL A 2 -4.36 -34.64 -46.53
CA VAL A 2 -3.48 -33.50 -46.23
C VAL A 2 -2.19 -33.70 -47.02
N SER A 3 -1.81 -32.72 -47.84
CA SER A 3 -0.61 -32.77 -48.66
C SER A 3 0.64 -32.99 -47.78
N LYS A 4 1.52 -33.92 -48.17
CA LYS A 4 2.76 -34.26 -47.43
C LYS A 4 3.60 -33.02 -47.05
N LYS A 5 3.51 -31.92 -47.81
CA LYS A 5 4.21 -30.66 -47.52
C LYS A 5 3.63 -29.92 -46.29
N VAL A 6 2.32 -29.98 -46.06
CA VAL A 6 1.66 -29.34 -44.92
C VAL A 6 1.95 -30.12 -43.63
N ALA A 7 1.99 -31.45 -43.70
CA ALA A 7 2.36 -32.29 -42.56
C ALA A 7 3.82 -32.07 -42.10
N ILE A 8 4.77 -31.95 -43.05
CA ILE A 8 6.18 -31.70 -42.72
C ILE A 8 6.37 -30.32 -42.10
N THR A 9 5.69 -29.30 -42.64
CA THR A 9 5.80 -27.93 -42.10
C THR A 9 5.21 -27.83 -40.69
N GLY A 10 4.09 -28.51 -40.42
CA GLY A 10 3.50 -28.57 -39.07
C GLY A 10 4.41 -29.26 -38.05
N VAL A 11 5.06 -30.37 -38.43
CA VAL A 11 5.98 -31.10 -37.55
C VAL A 11 7.23 -30.26 -37.23
N VAL A 12 7.78 -29.54 -38.21
CA VAL A 12 8.96 -28.68 -38.00
C VAL A 12 8.64 -27.51 -37.06
N VAL A 13 7.47 -26.90 -37.20
CA VAL A 13 7.04 -25.80 -36.31
C VAL A 13 6.81 -26.31 -34.88
N ILE A 14 6.19 -27.47 -34.71
CA ILE A 14 5.99 -28.08 -33.38
C ILE A 14 7.33 -28.42 -32.71
N LEU A 15 8.28 -29.00 -33.45
CA LEU A 15 9.61 -29.31 -32.91
C LEU A 15 10.40 -28.04 -32.55
N ALA A 16 10.26 -26.96 -33.30
CA ALA A 16 10.89 -25.67 -32.99
C ALA A 16 10.31 -25.05 -31.70
N VAL A 17 8.98 -25.10 -31.51
CA VAL A 17 8.33 -24.59 -30.29
C VAL A 17 8.73 -25.43 -29.06
N ILE A 18 8.77 -26.75 -29.18
CA ILE A 18 9.25 -27.63 -28.10
C ILE A 18 10.72 -27.35 -27.76
N GLY A 19 11.57 -27.13 -28.78
CA GLY A 19 12.97 -26.75 -28.57
C GLY A 19 13.15 -25.44 -27.80
N VAL A 20 12.33 -24.43 -28.08
CA VAL A 20 12.34 -23.14 -27.35
C VAL A 20 11.88 -23.33 -25.90
N ILE A 21 10.80 -24.08 -25.65
CA ILE A 21 10.29 -24.32 -24.30
C ILE A 21 11.31 -25.10 -23.45
N VAL A 22 11.91 -26.15 -24.02
CA VAL A 22 12.97 -26.92 -23.34
C VAL A 22 14.20 -26.05 -23.09
N GLY A 23 14.60 -25.20 -24.05
CA GLY A 23 15.70 -24.24 -23.87
C GLY A 23 15.46 -23.25 -22.73
N VAL A 24 14.25 -22.71 -22.61
CA VAL A 24 13.88 -21.79 -21.51
C VAL A 24 13.84 -22.51 -20.16
N LEU A 25 13.34 -23.74 -20.11
CA LEU A 25 13.30 -24.53 -18.88
C LEU A 25 14.71 -24.96 -18.42
N VAL A 26 15.61 -25.29 -19.35
CA VAL A 26 17.01 -25.61 -19.03
C VAL A 26 17.79 -24.36 -18.59
N ALA A 27 17.54 -23.20 -19.20
CA ALA A 27 18.12 -21.93 -18.77
C ALA A 27 17.65 -21.51 -17.37
N ARG A 28 16.36 -21.67 -17.06
CA ARG A 28 15.81 -21.39 -15.72
C ARG A 28 16.29 -22.40 -14.66
N LYS A 29 16.45 -23.68 -15.02
CA LYS A 29 16.98 -24.70 -14.11
C LYS A 29 18.49 -24.58 -13.84
N SER A 30 19.22 -23.87 -14.70
CA SER A 30 20.65 -23.57 -14.49
C SER A 30 20.90 -22.35 -13.60
N SER A 31 19.84 -21.66 -13.15
CA SER A 31 19.94 -20.42 -12.36
C SER A 31 19.77 -20.63 -10.85
N ASP A 32 19.25 -21.78 -10.40
CA ASP A 32 19.00 -22.03 -8.99
C ASP A 32 19.70 -23.32 -8.55
N SER A 33 20.91 -23.16 -8.04
CA SER A 33 21.64 -24.20 -7.33
C SER A 33 22.38 -23.61 -6.13
N ALA A 34 22.03 -24.14 -4.96
CA ALA A 34 22.80 -24.17 -3.71
C ALA A 34 22.54 -23.09 -2.63
N SER A 35 21.64 -23.45 -1.72
CA SER A 35 21.89 -23.70 -0.27
C SER A 35 22.55 -22.64 0.61
N GLU A 36 21.77 -22.25 1.63
CA GLU A 36 22.08 -21.98 3.03
C GLU A 36 23.49 -21.53 3.51
N SER A 37 23.44 -20.40 4.21
CA SER A 37 24.14 -20.07 5.46
C SER A 37 25.62 -19.64 5.47
N SER A 38 25.86 -18.70 6.39
CA SER A 38 27.11 -18.35 7.08
C SER A 38 28.08 -17.35 6.43
N GLY A 39 28.21 -16.19 7.10
CA GLY A 39 29.48 -15.75 7.69
C GLY A 39 30.61 -15.25 6.79
N THR A 40 30.77 -13.91 6.77
CA THR A 40 32.02 -13.12 6.84
C THR A 40 33.17 -13.24 5.81
N ASN A 41 33.60 -12.03 5.41
CA ASN A 41 34.93 -11.55 5.00
C ASN A 41 35.53 -11.95 3.64
N SER A 42 35.69 -10.97 2.75
CA SER A 42 37.01 -10.32 2.51
C SER A 42 36.97 -9.26 1.38
N SER A 43 37.49 -8.08 1.74
CA SER A 43 38.44 -7.22 1.03
C SER A 43 38.52 -7.23 -0.52
N GLY A 44 38.11 -6.11 -1.12
CA GLY A 44 38.95 -5.22 -1.93
C GLY A 44 39.63 -5.74 -3.21
N SER A 45 39.26 -5.16 -4.35
CA SER A 45 40.23 -4.64 -5.33
C SER A 45 39.57 -3.61 -6.25
N GLY A 46 40.22 -2.46 -6.36
CA GLY A 46 39.74 -1.29 -7.07
C GLY A 46 39.92 -1.36 -8.59
N SER A 47 39.22 -0.45 -9.27
CA SER A 47 39.50 -0.12 -10.66
C SER A 47 39.76 1.37 -10.77
N THR A 48 41.03 1.71 -10.98
CA THR A 48 41.48 3.03 -11.44
C THR A 48 41.37 3.02 -12.96
N SER A 49 40.70 4.00 -13.55
CA SER A 49 40.86 4.27 -14.98
C SER A 49 41.29 5.72 -15.20
N THR A 50 42.35 5.82 -16.00
CA THR A 50 43.20 6.95 -16.26
C THR A 50 42.67 7.79 -17.43
N THR A 51 42.93 9.09 -17.34
CA THR A 51 42.73 10.12 -18.36
C THR A 51 43.44 9.83 -19.68
N SER A 52 42.79 10.17 -20.80
CA SER A 52 43.43 10.64 -22.04
C SER A 52 42.40 11.47 -22.83
N GLY A 53 42.79 12.71 -23.17
CA GLY A 53 41.93 13.65 -23.89
C GLY A 53 42.03 13.53 -25.41
N SER A 54 41.03 14.11 -26.08
CA SER A 54 41.22 14.78 -27.37
C SER A 54 40.05 15.73 -27.61
N GLY A 55 40.37 16.98 -27.96
CA GLY A 55 39.38 18.03 -28.19
C GLY A 55 38.75 17.96 -29.57
N THR A 56 37.55 18.51 -29.70
CA THR A 56 37.10 19.25 -30.89
C THR A 56 35.99 20.20 -30.48
N SER A 57 36.19 21.47 -30.84
CA SER A 57 35.30 22.61 -30.66
C SER A 57 34.22 22.66 -31.75
N THR A 58 32.96 22.83 -31.35
CA THR A 58 31.95 23.50 -32.19
C THR A 58 31.02 24.31 -31.30
N THR A 59 31.07 25.62 -31.49
CA THR A 59 30.17 26.65 -30.99
C THR A 59 28.80 26.56 -31.66
N SER A 60 27.72 26.52 -30.88
CA SER A 60 26.43 27.09 -31.27
C SER A 60 25.73 27.65 -30.03
N SER A 61 25.44 28.94 -30.11
CA SER A 61 24.78 29.76 -29.12
C SER A 61 23.26 29.60 -29.18
N SER A 62 22.63 29.30 -28.06
CA SER A 62 21.22 29.67 -27.83
C SER A 62 21.01 29.92 -26.33
N SER A 63 20.88 31.20 -25.99
CA SER A 63 20.43 31.70 -24.70
C SER A 63 18.98 31.34 -24.45
N ASN A 64 18.69 30.63 -23.36
CA ASN A 64 17.42 30.76 -22.67
C ASN A 64 17.62 30.60 -21.17
N SER A 65 17.14 31.59 -20.43
CA SER A 65 17.29 31.75 -18.98
C SER A 65 16.64 30.60 -18.22
N GLY A 66 17.48 29.71 -17.66
CA GLY A 66 17.11 28.84 -16.55
C GLY A 66 17.89 29.28 -15.32
N THR A 67 17.21 29.68 -14.26
CA THR A 67 17.80 29.95 -12.95
C THR A 67 18.37 28.64 -12.40
N THR A 68 19.64 28.37 -12.69
CA THR A 68 20.38 27.24 -12.11
C THR A 68 20.75 27.60 -10.68
N TYR A 69 20.13 26.94 -9.70
CA TYR A 69 20.59 26.97 -8.32
C TYR A 69 22.01 26.38 -8.26
N LYS A 70 23.02 27.24 -8.08
CA LYS A 70 24.39 26.79 -7.83
C LYS A 70 24.48 26.21 -6.42
N LEU A 71 24.47 24.89 -6.31
CA LEU A 71 24.94 24.22 -5.10
C LEU A 71 26.39 24.62 -4.86
N LYS A 72 26.62 25.29 -3.73
CA LYS A 72 27.94 25.64 -3.23
C LYS A 72 28.59 24.34 -2.78
N ASN A 73 29.46 23.78 -3.62
CA ASN A 73 30.28 22.63 -3.26
C ASN A 73 31.37 23.08 -2.28
N SER A 74 31.06 23.16 -0.99
CA SER A 74 32.07 23.25 0.06
C SER A 74 32.66 21.87 0.27
N THR A 75 33.82 21.64 -0.31
CA THR A 75 34.65 20.46 -0.06
C THR A 75 35.25 20.56 1.34
N SER A 76 34.47 20.23 2.36
CA SER A 76 34.98 19.80 3.66
C SER A 76 34.97 18.28 3.65
N SER A 77 36.10 17.70 3.23
CA SER A 77 36.41 16.28 3.37
C SER A 77 36.58 15.93 4.84
N ALA A 78 35.46 15.78 5.55
CA ALA A 78 35.39 14.98 6.76
C ALA A 78 34.91 13.59 6.32
N SER A 79 35.86 12.69 6.12
CA SER A 79 35.56 11.26 6.04
C SER A 79 35.12 10.80 7.43
N SER A 80 33.87 11.06 7.80
CA SER A 80 33.23 10.40 8.93
C SER A 80 33.01 8.95 8.51
N SER A 81 33.97 8.08 8.81
CA SER A 81 33.74 6.64 8.75
C SER A 81 32.59 6.33 9.69
N VAL A 82 31.47 5.85 9.15
CA VAL A 82 30.36 5.35 9.96
C VAL A 82 30.89 4.17 10.77
N THR A 83 31.02 4.34 12.09
CA THR A 83 31.53 3.32 13.02
C THR A 83 30.41 2.56 13.74
N SER A 84 29.15 2.92 13.50
CA SER A 84 28.00 2.27 14.12
C SER A 84 27.62 1.00 13.37
N ASP A 85 27.46 -0.10 14.11
CA ASP A 85 26.82 -1.31 13.60
C ASP A 85 25.30 -1.09 13.58
N PRO A 86 24.64 -1.10 12.40
CA PRO A 86 23.19 -0.94 12.32
C PRO A 86 22.42 -2.05 13.06
N THR A 87 23.02 -3.20 13.37
CA THR A 87 22.35 -4.26 14.14
C THR A 87 22.29 -3.99 15.64
N ASP A 88 23.12 -3.08 16.15
CA ASP A 88 23.09 -2.64 17.56
C ASP A 88 22.20 -1.40 17.75
N ALA A 89 21.58 -0.89 16.67
CA ALA A 89 20.71 0.26 16.72
C ALA A 89 19.49 -0.03 17.62
N LYS A 90 19.33 0.78 18.67
CA LYS A 90 18.13 0.78 19.49
C LYS A 90 17.16 1.79 18.94
N PHE A 91 16.06 1.30 18.36
CA PHE A 91 14.96 2.16 17.95
C PHE A 91 14.16 2.53 19.20
N THR A 92 13.98 3.83 19.42
CA THR A 92 13.23 4.36 20.57
C THR A 92 11.78 4.71 20.21
N LEU A 93 11.47 4.68 18.91
CA LEU A 93 10.19 5.04 18.36
C LEU A 93 9.84 4.07 17.23
N SER A 94 8.60 3.59 17.22
CA SER A 94 8.09 2.69 16.20
C SER A 94 6.59 2.95 15.96
N ALA A 95 6.14 2.53 14.79
CA ALA A 95 4.74 2.51 14.40
C ALA A 95 4.51 1.31 13.47
N PHE A 96 3.29 0.78 13.44
CA PHE A 96 2.88 -0.10 12.36
C PHE A 96 2.37 0.71 11.18
N ALA A 97 2.38 0.09 10.00
CA ALA A 97 1.80 0.60 8.77
C ALA A 97 1.02 -0.53 8.10
N ILE A 98 -0.26 -0.31 7.84
CA ILE A 98 -1.18 -1.28 7.23
C ILE A 98 -2.17 -0.53 6.33
N GLY A 99 -2.60 -1.17 5.25
CA GLY A 99 -3.67 -0.69 4.37
C GLY A 99 -4.48 -1.89 3.89
N ASP A 100 -5.63 -1.65 3.28
CA ASP A 100 -6.43 -2.70 2.64
C ASP A 100 -6.81 -3.85 3.58
N TRP A 101 -7.07 -3.54 4.85
CA TRP A 101 -7.13 -4.56 5.90
C TRP A 101 -8.55 -4.99 6.28
N GLY A 102 -9.56 -4.15 6.02
CA GLY A 102 -10.90 -4.34 6.55
C GLY A 102 -11.72 -5.36 5.78
N THR A 103 -11.89 -6.57 6.31
CA THR A 103 -12.64 -7.61 5.59
C THR A 103 -14.12 -7.28 5.43
N THR A 104 -14.81 -7.94 4.49
CA THR A 104 -16.28 -7.91 4.45
C THR A 104 -16.87 -8.62 5.67
N VAL A 105 -18.06 -8.22 6.12
CA VAL A 105 -18.74 -8.87 7.26
C VAL A 105 -19.01 -10.36 7.02
N THR A 106 -19.19 -10.74 5.76
CA THR A 106 -19.48 -12.11 5.31
C THR A 106 -18.24 -12.92 4.97
N LYS A 107 -17.04 -12.32 5.03
CA LYS A 107 -15.76 -12.92 4.60
C LYS A 107 -15.80 -13.46 3.15
N ASP A 108 -16.68 -12.91 2.32
CA ASP A 108 -16.68 -13.07 0.87
C ASP A 108 -15.50 -12.27 0.29
N SER A 109 -14.32 -12.86 0.37
CA SER A 109 -13.08 -12.27 -0.13
C SER A 109 -13.10 -12.14 -1.66
N CYS A 110 -12.50 -11.07 -2.21
CA CYS A 110 -12.17 -10.99 -3.65
C CYS A 110 -11.31 -12.16 -4.11
N CYS A 111 -10.56 -12.76 -3.17
CA CYS A 111 -9.70 -13.87 -3.46
C CYS A 111 -10.48 -15.09 -3.95
N THR A 112 -11.80 -15.20 -3.72
CA THR A 112 -12.65 -16.23 -4.34
C THR A 112 -12.62 -16.21 -5.88
N ARG A 113 -12.24 -15.09 -6.49
CA ARG A 113 -12.01 -14.97 -7.95
C ARG A 113 -10.70 -15.63 -8.40
N SER A 114 -9.78 -15.90 -7.48
CA SER A 114 -8.52 -16.60 -7.73
C SER A 114 -8.68 -18.11 -7.56
N SER A 115 -8.12 -18.88 -8.50
CA SER A 115 -8.08 -20.34 -8.41
C SER A 115 -7.18 -20.87 -7.27
N THR A 116 -6.37 -20.02 -6.65
CA THR A 116 -5.44 -20.38 -5.55
C THR A 116 -5.94 -19.95 -4.17
N TYR A 117 -7.16 -19.44 -4.09
CA TYR A 117 -7.82 -19.04 -2.85
C TYR A 117 -7.82 -20.15 -1.81
N ASN A 118 -7.52 -19.79 -0.56
CA ASN A 118 -7.51 -20.73 0.55
C ASN A 118 -7.84 -20.03 1.88
N ASP A 119 -7.78 -20.80 2.96
CA ASP A 119 -8.15 -20.33 4.30
C ASP A 119 -7.26 -19.18 4.82
N TYR A 120 -6.04 -18.99 4.32
CA TYR A 120 -5.21 -17.84 4.68
C TYR A 120 -5.84 -16.54 4.18
N ASP A 121 -6.44 -16.54 2.98
CA ASP A 121 -7.08 -15.37 2.41
C ASP A 121 -8.36 -15.00 3.19
N VAL A 122 -9.16 -16.01 3.60
CA VAL A 122 -10.39 -15.83 4.40
C VAL A 122 -10.10 -15.18 5.75
N ASN A 123 -8.95 -15.52 6.33
CA ASN A 123 -8.57 -15.15 7.69
C ASN A 123 -7.41 -14.15 7.73
N ALA A 124 -7.10 -13.49 6.61
CA ALA A 124 -5.95 -12.61 6.50
C ALA A 124 -5.94 -11.52 7.58
N GLU A 125 -7.08 -10.85 7.80
CA GLU A 125 -7.22 -9.82 8.85
C GLU A 125 -7.00 -10.39 10.26
N ASP A 126 -7.60 -11.54 10.58
CA ASP A 126 -7.42 -12.20 11.88
C ASP A 126 -5.94 -12.58 12.10
N ILE A 127 -5.27 -13.07 11.06
CA ILE A 127 -3.85 -13.44 11.09
C ILE A 127 -2.96 -12.21 11.26
N VAL A 128 -3.19 -11.15 10.48
CA VAL A 128 -2.41 -9.91 10.54
C VAL A 128 -2.59 -9.23 11.89
N ALA A 129 -3.81 -9.13 12.42
CA ALA A 129 -4.06 -8.59 13.75
C ALA A 129 -3.31 -9.36 14.84
N ASN A 130 -3.31 -10.70 14.77
CA ASN A 130 -2.57 -11.54 15.70
C ASN A 130 -1.05 -11.33 15.59
N LEU A 131 -0.52 -11.25 14.37
CA LEU A 131 0.90 -10.97 14.14
C LEU A 131 1.29 -9.59 14.65
N MET A 132 0.50 -8.55 14.39
CA MET A 132 0.72 -7.21 14.93
C MET A 132 0.77 -7.23 16.47
N ASN A 133 -0.17 -7.93 17.11
CA ASN A 133 -0.20 -8.07 18.56
C ASN A 133 1.05 -8.77 19.13
N GLN A 134 1.57 -9.79 18.45
CA GLN A 134 2.83 -10.45 18.84
C GLN A 134 4.05 -9.55 18.61
N GLN A 135 4.11 -8.89 17.46
CA GLN A 135 5.24 -8.05 17.07
C GLN A 135 5.34 -6.78 17.92
N ALA A 136 4.22 -6.24 18.40
CA ALA A 136 4.20 -5.09 19.30
C ALA A 136 5.08 -5.29 20.56
N THR A 137 5.12 -6.52 21.08
CA THR A 137 5.92 -6.89 22.27
C THR A 137 7.31 -7.38 21.91
N ALA A 138 7.51 -7.93 20.72
CA ALA A 138 8.83 -8.36 20.25
C ALA A 138 9.71 -7.18 19.79
N ALA A 139 9.10 -6.04 19.44
CA ALA A 139 9.81 -4.85 19.00
C ALA A 139 10.64 -4.22 20.13
N SER A 140 11.77 -3.62 19.76
CA SER A 140 12.65 -2.89 20.71
C SER A 140 12.00 -1.65 21.30
N ALA A 141 11.05 -1.05 20.58
CA ALA A 141 10.12 -0.04 21.06
C ALA A 141 8.69 -0.46 20.71
N ALA A 142 7.78 -0.36 21.67
CA ALA A 142 6.37 -0.58 21.44
C ALA A 142 5.80 0.49 20.48
N PRO A 143 4.92 0.11 19.54
CA PRO A 143 4.37 1.03 18.55
C PRO A 143 3.58 2.15 19.23
N LYS A 144 3.87 3.40 18.87
CA LYS A 144 3.13 4.58 19.37
C LYS A 144 1.82 4.82 18.63
N CYS A 145 1.72 4.30 17.41
CA CYS A 145 0.52 4.35 16.59
C CYS A 145 0.53 3.24 15.53
N ILE A 146 -0.61 3.06 14.89
CA ILE A 146 -0.82 2.24 13.70
C ILE A 146 -1.24 3.20 12.59
N LEU A 147 -0.47 3.27 11.52
CA LEU A 147 -0.81 4.04 10.32
C LEU A 147 -1.71 3.18 9.45
N SER A 148 -2.97 3.59 9.30
CA SER A 148 -3.95 2.94 8.42
C SER A 148 -4.09 3.72 7.13
N HIS A 149 -3.65 3.13 6.03
CA HIS A 149 -3.57 3.76 4.71
C HIS A 149 -4.86 3.65 3.89
N GLY A 150 -6.01 3.48 4.56
CA GLY A 150 -7.32 3.43 3.91
C GLY A 150 -7.74 2.04 3.45
N ASP A 151 -8.91 2.01 2.81
CA ASP A 151 -9.69 0.81 2.54
C ASP A 151 -9.97 0.04 3.83
N ASN A 152 -10.50 0.80 4.79
CA ASN A 152 -10.76 0.38 6.16
C ASN A 152 -11.97 -0.56 6.24
N PHE A 153 -12.92 -0.46 5.31
CA PHE A 153 -14.12 -1.30 5.29
C PHE A 153 -14.51 -1.70 3.86
N TYR A 154 -14.16 -2.92 3.46
CA TYR A 154 -14.60 -3.49 2.19
C TYR A 154 -16.06 -3.98 2.25
N TRP A 155 -16.83 -3.90 1.15
CA TRP A 155 -16.48 -3.38 -0.19
C TRP A 155 -16.85 -1.91 -0.42
N THR A 156 -17.81 -1.39 0.34
CA THR A 156 -18.50 -0.13 0.08
C THR A 156 -18.39 0.86 1.23
N GLY A 157 -17.50 0.60 2.19
CA GLY A 157 -17.30 1.44 3.34
C GLY A 157 -18.36 1.18 4.42
N ILE A 158 -18.85 2.27 4.99
CA ILE A 158 -20.01 2.30 5.88
C ILE A 158 -21.19 2.80 5.06
N ASP A 159 -22.31 2.08 5.01
CA ASP A 159 -23.44 2.41 4.12
C ASP A 159 -24.54 3.21 4.82
N SER A 160 -24.60 3.19 6.15
CA SER A 160 -25.51 4.06 6.90
C SER A 160 -24.96 4.43 8.28
N GLU A 161 -25.53 5.46 8.89
CA GLU A 161 -25.24 5.84 10.27
C GLU A 161 -25.64 4.72 11.26
N ASP A 162 -26.78 4.07 11.02
CA ASP A 162 -27.29 2.97 11.87
C ASP A 162 -26.38 1.74 11.79
N GLY A 163 -25.83 1.45 10.61
CA GLY A 163 -24.91 0.33 10.37
C GLY A 163 -23.49 0.56 10.88
N ARG A 164 -23.08 1.84 11.05
CA ARG A 164 -21.71 2.27 11.42
C ARG A 164 -21.11 1.48 12.57
N ASP A 165 -21.76 1.47 13.72
CA ASP A 165 -21.19 0.91 14.96
C ASP A 165 -21.03 -0.61 14.86
N SER A 166 -21.96 -1.28 14.17
CA SER A 166 -21.86 -2.72 13.93
C SER A 166 -20.67 -3.04 13.02
N ARG A 167 -20.46 -2.24 11.96
CA ARG A 167 -19.33 -2.39 11.05
C ARG A 167 -18.00 -2.18 11.77
N PHE A 168 -17.86 -1.15 12.60
CA PHE A 168 -16.66 -0.96 13.44
C PHE A 168 -16.45 -2.13 14.40
N THR A 169 -17.51 -2.58 15.07
CA THR A 169 -17.43 -3.69 16.02
C THR A 169 -16.90 -4.97 15.36
N THR A 170 -17.43 -5.33 14.19
CA THR A 170 -17.11 -6.59 13.52
C THR A 170 -15.72 -6.61 12.87
N THR A 171 -15.28 -5.49 12.30
CA THR A 171 -14.06 -5.41 11.44
C THR A 171 -12.88 -4.83 12.16
N PHE A 172 -13.13 -3.94 13.12
CA PHE A 172 -12.07 -3.18 13.75
C PHE A 172 -11.92 -3.60 15.21
N GLU A 173 -12.95 -3.39 16.02
CA GLU A 173 -12.83 -3.61 17.46
C GLU A 173 -12.70 -5.07 17.82
N GLY A 174 -13.46 -5.97 17.17
CA GLY A 174 -13.38 -7.40 17.42
C GLY A 174 -12.18 -8.10 16.78
N LYS A 175 -11.43 -7.41 15.92
CA LYS A 175 -10.27 -7.97 15.19
C LYS A 175 -8.95 -7.54 15.81
N TYR A 176 -8.83 -6.26 16.12
CA TYR A 176 -7.63 -5.65 16.68
C TYR A 176 -7.76 -5.45 18.19
N ASP A 177 -8.17 -6.49 18.90
CA ASP A 177 -8.46 -6.49 20.34
C ASP A 177 -7.32 -7.06 21.22
N GLY A 178 -6.21 -7.44 20.60
CA GLY A 178 -5.07 -8.05 21.31
C GLY A 178 -4.44 -7.11 22.34
N ASP A 179 -4.10 -7.64 23.52
CA ASP A 179 -3.65 -6.87 24.69
C ASP A 179 -2.51 -5.87 24.43
N ASN A 180 -1.63 -6.12 23.46
CA ASN A 180 -0.47 -5.27 23.16
C ASN A 180 -0.77 -4.18 22.11
N ILE A 181 -1.92 -4.23 21.44
CA ILE A 181 -2.33 -3.29 20.39
C ILE A 181 -3.68 -2.63 20.64
N LYS A 182 -4.47 -3.15 21.60
CA LYS A 182 -5.85 -2.73 21.87
C LYS A 182 -6.00 -1.24 22.18
N SER A 183 -5.04 -0.62 22.84
CA SER A 183 -5.05 0.81 23.17
C SER A 183 -4.16 1.67 22.26
N VAL A 184 -3.53 1.08 21.24
CA VAL A 184 -2.64 1.81 20.33
C VAL A 184 -3.49 2.66 19.38
N PRO A 185 -3.24 3.98 19.25
CA PRO A 185 -3.94 4.85 18.32
C PRO A 185 -3.79 4.41 16.86
N TRP A 186 -4.90 4.34 16.15
CA TRP A 186 -4.99 4.16 14.71
C TRP A 186 -5.13 5.51 14.04
N VAL A 187 -4.14 5.89 13.24
CA VAL A 187 -4.10 7.13 12.47
C VAL A 187 -4.54 6.79 11.05
N ASN A 188 -5.77 7.16 10.70
CA ASN A 188 -6.45 6.66 9.52
C ASN A 188 -6.56 7.70 8.40
N VAL A 189 -6.48 7.23 7.16
CA VAL A 189 -7.09 7.91 6.01
C VAL A 189 -8.19 7.02 5.43
N LEU A 190 -9.00 7.56 4.53
CA LEU A 190 -9.97 6.78 3.75
C LEU A 190 -9.35 6.38 2.41
N GLY A 191 -9.72 5.18 1.95
CA GLY A 191 -9.42 4.70 0.60
C GLY A 191 -10.65 4.71 -0.30
N ASN A 192 -10.51 4.19 -1.52
CA ASN A 192 -11.61 4.16 -2.48
C ASN A 192 -12.78 3.28 -2.03
N HIS A 193 -12.55 2.16 -1.35
CA HIS A 193 -13.61 1.30 -0.83
C HIS A 193 -14.41 1.97 0.28
N ASP A 194 -13.77 2.82 1.08
CA ASP A 194 -14.46 3.64 2.08
C ASP A 194 -15.43 4.64 1.44
N TYR A 195 -15.19 5.05 0.20
CA TYR A 195 -16.06 5.91 -0.61
C TYR A 195 -16.95 5.14 -1.61
N GLY A 196 -17.33 3.91 -1.27
CA GLY A 196 -18.27 3.09 -2.06
C GLY A 196 -17.59 2.14 -3.06
N GLY A 197 -16.26 2.16 -3.17
CA GLY A 197 -15.52 1.24 -4.03
C GLY A 197 -15.98 1.33 -5.49
N ALA A 198 -16.23 0.18 -6.11
CA ALA A 198 -16.76 0.10 -7.48
C ALA A 198 -18.31 0.12 -7.56
N SER A 199 -18.98 0.37 -6.43
CA SER A 199 -20.44 0.38 -6.32
C SER A 199 -20.99 1.81 -6.30
N TYR A 200 -22.28 1.94 -6.00
CA TYR A 200 -22.89 3.22 -5.67
C TYR A 200 -22.41 3.74 -4.31
N ILE A 201 -22.30 5.07 -4.20
CA ILE A 201 -21.95 5.74 -2.93
C ILE A 201 -23.16 6.07 -2.06
N CYS A 202 -24.32 6.29 -2.69
CA CYS A 202 -25.57 6.43 -1.97
C CYS A 202 -26.04 5.05 -1.49
N SER A 203 -26.97 5.07 -0.54
CA SER A 203 -27.47 3.86 0.10
C SER A 203 -28.96 3.97 0.39
N ASP A 204 -29.67 2.85 0.27
CA ASP A 204 -31.04 2.64 0.78
C ASP A 204 -30.97 1.72 2.01
N GLY A 205 -31.04 2.34 3.20
CA GLY A 205 -30.62 1.69 4.43
C GLY A 205 -29.14 1.33 4.39
N ASP A 206 -28.81 0.08 4.73
CA ASP A 206 -27.44 -0.46 4.69
C ASP A 206 -27.02 -1.05 3.33
N ASN A 207 -27.81 -0.81 2.27
CA ASN A 207 -27.51 -1.35 0.95
C ASN A 207 -27.09 -0.23 -0.01
N PRO A 208 -26.03 -0.39 -0.82
CA PRO A 208 -25.69 0.55 -1.88
C PRO A 208 -26.87 0.75 -2.85
N ALA A 209 -27.11 2.00 -3.24
CA ALA A 209 -28.20 2.39 -4.12
C ALA A 209 -27.79 3.59 -4.99
N GLU A 210 -28.37 3.69 -6.18
CA GLU A 210 -28.13 4.80 -7.10
C GLU A 210 -28.45 6.16 -6.44
N CYS A 211 -27.57 7.15 -6.62
CA CYS A 211 -27.85 8.51 -6.16
C CYS A 211 -28.91 9.17 -7.05
N SER A 212 -29.85 9.90 -6.44
CA SER A 212 -30.93 10.57 -7.18
C SER A 212 -30.44 11.71 -8.07
N ASP A 213 -29.36 12.38 -7.66
CA ASP A 213 -28.81 13.59 -8.28
C ASP A 213 -27.39 13.89 -7.75
N ALA A 214 -26.77 14.95 -8.27
CA ALA A 214 -25.42 15.35 -7.87
C ALA A 214 -25.32 15.82 -6.40
N ASP A 215 -26.37 16.42 -5.85
CA ASP A 215 -26.38 16.87 -4.45
C ASP A 215 -26.41 15.65 -3.52
N ALA A 216 -27.11 14.58 -3.91
CA ALA A 216 -27.09 13.29 -3.22
C ALA A 216 -25.68 12.65 -3.24
N ILE A 217 -24.94 12.77 -4.35
CA ILE A 217 -23.54 12.29 -4.42
C ILE A 217 -22.65 13.05 -3.43
N VAL A 218 -22.73 14.38 -3.40
CA VAL A 218 -21.93 15.21 -2.48
C VAL A 218 -22.28 14.88 -1.03
N THR A 219 -23.57 14.78 -0.73
CA THR A 219 -24.05 14.40 0.61
C THR A 219 -23.54 13.00 1.01
N ALA A 220 -23.54 12.04 0.08
CA ALA A 220 -23.03 10.70 0.34
C ALA A 220 -21.51 10.69 0.57
N LEU A 221 -20.72 11.44 -0.21
CA LEU A 221 -19.27 11.60 0.03
C LEU A 221 -18.99 12.14 1.45
N GLU A 222 -19.69 13.20 1.85
CA GLU A 222 -19.57 13.79 3.18
C GLU A 222 -19.98 12.78 4.27
N ASN A 223 -21.07 12.04 4.05
CA ASN A 223 -21.55 11.03 4.98
C ASN A 223 -20.52 9.91 5.18
N LYS A 224 -19.95 9.34 4.11
CA LYS A 224 -18.93 8.28 4.15
C LYS A 224 -17.75 8.68 5.03
N PHE A 225 -17.24 9.90 4.85
CA PHE A 225 -16.19 10.44 5.71
C PHE A 225 -16.67 10.67 7.15
N SER A 226 -17.85 11.28 7.32
CA SER A 226 -18.37 11.65 8.64
C SER A 226 -18.64 10.44 9.53
N TRP A 227 -19.08 9.32 8.94
CA TRP A 227 -19.32 8.09 9.68
C TRP A 227 -18.04 7.49 10.23
N GLN A 228 -16.88 7.67 9.58
CA GLN A 228 -15.61 7.23 10.15
C GLN A 228 -15.00 8.27 11.09
N SER A 229 -15.05 9.56 10.75
CA SER A 229 -14.39 10.62 11.54
C SER A 229 -15.09 10.95 12.85
N LYS A 230 -16.40 10.69 12.94
CA LYS A 230 -17.20 10.88 14.17
C LYS A 230 -17.35 9.61 15.00
N TYR A 231 -16.75 8.49 14.59
CA TYR A 231 -16.77 7.29 15.39
C TYR A 231 -15.87 7.46 16.62
N THR A 232 -16.33 6.96 17.77
CA THR A 232 -15.56 6.96 19.01
C THR A 232 -15.29 5.52 19.40
N SER A 233 -14.02 5.13 19.41
CA SER A 233 -13.66 3.76 19.79
C SER A 233 -13.91 3.54 21.29
N PRO A 234 -14.51 2.40 21.69
CA PRO A 234 -14.61 2.03 23.10
C PRO A 234 -13.24 1.73 23.74
N ASN A 235 -12.18 1.61 22.95
CA ASN A 235 -10.82 1.33 23.39
C ASN A 235 -9.99 2.62 23.33
N ASP A 236 -10.10 3.46 24.36
CA ASP A 236 -9.35 4.72 24.53
C ASP A 236 -9.51 5.73 23.38
N ASP A 237 -10.65 5.70 22.68
CA ASP A 237 -10.90 6.53 21.50
C ASP A 237 -9.77 6.46 20.46
N ARG A 238 -9.25 5.24 20.25
CA ARG A 238 -8.08 4.99 19.40
C ARG A 238 -8.30 5.18 17.90
N TRP A 239 -9.49 5.56 17.44
CA TRP A 239 -9.75 5.77 16.01
C TRP A 239 -9.52 7.24 15.65
N ILE A 240 -8.36 7.57 15.08
CA ILE A 240 -7.94 8.95 14.81
C ILE A 240 -8.11 9.25 13.33
N LEU A 241 -9.19 9.96 12.98
CA LEU A 241 -9.44 10.53 11.66
C LEU A 241 -9.99 11.94 11.85
N LYS A 242 -9.10 12.94 11.88
CA LYS A 242 -9.44 14.30 12.33
C LYS A 242 -10.00 15.19 11.23
N ASP A 243 -9.53 14.98 10.00
CA ASP A 243 -9.86 15.76 8.81
C ASP A 243 -9.40 14.96 7.57
N HIS A 244 -9.70 15.43 6.37
CA HIS A 244 -9.11 14.90 5.13
C HIS A 244 -7.59 15.18 5.05
N PHE A 245 -7.13 16.27 5.67
CA PHE A 245 -5.72 16.62 5.73
C PHE A 245 -5.34 16.97 7.17
N TYR A 246 -4.52 16.15 7.81
CA TYR A 246 -4.14 16.41 9.19
C TYR A 246 -2.78 15.83 9.54
N VAL A 247 -2.12 16.48 10.49
CA VAL A 247 -0.83 16.01 11.04
C VAL A 247 -1.08 15.27 12.35
N TYR A 248 -0.43 14.12 12.50
CA TYR A 248 -0.34 13.40 13.76
C TYR A 248 1.13 13.21 14.11
N SER A 249 1.52 13.59 15.33
CA SER A 249 2.91 13.52 15.77
C SER A 249 3.08 12.45 16.84
N ILE A 250 4.11 11.64 16.71
CA ILE A 250 4.58 10.71 17.75
C ILE A 250 5.96 11.13 18.23
N GLU A 251 6.24 10.93 19.51
CA GLU A 251 7.50 11.33 20.13
C GLU A 251 7.93 10.29 21.16
N ASP A 252 9.24 10.04 21.20
CA ASP A 252 9.91 9.46 22.36
C ASP A 252 10.66 10.57 23.12
N LYS A 253 10.07 11.01 24.24
CA LYS A 253 10.57 12.15 25.03
C LYS A 253 11.95 11.90 25.63
N ASP A 254 12.29 10.63 25.89
CA ASP A 254 13.56 10.27 26.52
C ASP A 254 14.73 10.42 25.54
N SER A 255 14.54 10.04 24.27
CA SER A 255 15.52 10.29 23.21
C SER A 255 15.37 11.67 22.54
N GLY A 256 14.22 12.33 22.70
CA GLY A 256 13.88 13.58 22.01
C GLY A 256 13.59 13.39 20.51
N VAL A 257 13.37 12.16 20.05
CA VAL A 257 13.05 11.84 18.66
C VAL A 257 11.54 11.95 18.45
N SER A 258 11.13 12.71 17.44
CA SER A 258 9.73 12.82 17.01
C SER A 258 9.56 12.52 15.52
N ILE A 259 8.38 12.05 15.14
CA ILE A 259 7.95 11.84 13.75
C ILE A 259 6.61 12.56 13.58
N ASP A 260 6.56 13.44 12.58
CA ASP A 260 5.31 14.03 12.08
C ASP A 260 4.78 13.20 10.91
N ILE A 261 3.55 12.74 11.04
CA ILE A 261 2.83 11.97 10.02
C ILE A 261 1.82 12.91 9.37
N PHE A 262 2.00 13.17 8.08
CA PHE A 262 1.11 13.97 7.26
C PHE A 262 0.10 13.04 6.59
N ASN A 263 -1.14 13.06 7.06
CA ASN A 263 -2.22 12.25 6.54
C ASN A 263 -2.96 13.05 5.48
N VAL A 264 -3.14 12.45 4.30
CA VAL A 264 -3.70 13.09 3.12
C VAL A 264 -4.71 12.15 2.49
N ASP A 265 -5.99 12.51 2.60
CA ASP A 265 -7.09 11.88 1.90
C ASP A 265 -7.35 12.64 0.59
N SER A 266 -7.15 11.97 -0.55
CA SER A 266 -7.45 12.53 -1.87
C SER A 266 -8.94 12.49 -2.25
N GLY A 267 -9.78 11.91 -1.37
CA GLY A 267 -11.22 11.76 -1.49
C GLY A 267 -12.07 12.91 -0.96
N ASP A 268 -11.48 14.09 -0.69
CA ASP A 268 -12.23 15.30 -0.31
C ASP A 268 -13.17 15.79 -1.44
N ALA A 269 -14.47 15.77 -1.14
CA ALA A 269 -15.56 16.18 -2.03
C ALA A 269 -15.41 17.62 -2.56
N SER A 270 -14.83 18.51 -1.77
CA SER A 270 -14.78 19.95 -2.05
C SER A 270 -13.70 20.36 -3.05
N THR A 271 -12.74 19.48 -3.35
CA THR A 271 -11.61 19.79 -4.24
C THR A 271 -11.69 19.02 -5.55
N HIS A 272 -11.62 17.68 -5.52
CA HIS A 272 -11.55 16.84 -6.72
C HIS A 272 -12.22 15.46 -6.60
N ALA A 273 -12.73 15.06 -5.43
CA ALA A 273 -13.14 13.67 -5.23
C ALA A 273 -14.30 13.22 -6.09
N ALA A 274 -15.32 14.05 -6.35
CA ALA A 274 -16.40 13.65 -7.26
C ALA A 274 -15.89 13.30 -8.68
N GLN A 275 -14.76 13.86 -9.11
CA GLN A 275 -14.13 13.57 -10.40
C GLN A 275 -13.05 12.47 -10.33
N GLN A 276 -12.45 12.24 -9.16
CA GLN A 276 -11.35 11.29 -8.96
C GLN A 276 -11.76 9.98 -8.27
N THR A 277 -12.88 9.95 -7.56
CA THR A 277 -13.61 8.75 -7.14
C THR A 277 -14.30 8.15 -8.37
N CYS A 278 -13.49 7.88 -9.40
CA CYS A 278 -13.86 7.37 -10.71
C CYS A 278 -14.30 5.90 -10.65
N CYS A 279 -14.30 5.28 -9.46
CA CYS A 279 -14.71 3.90 -9.25
C CYS A 279 -16.25 3.72 -9.31
N GLN A 280 -17.03 4.78 -9.10
CA GLN A 280 -18.49 4.70 -9.22
C GLN A 280 -18.97 4.44 -10.65
N CYS A 281 -18.11 4.65 -11.66
CA CYS A 281 -18.47 4.41 -13.05
C CYS A 281 -18.94 2.97 -13.30
N TYR A 282 -18.56 1.98 -12.48
CA TYR A 282 -19.05 0.61 -12.63
C TYR A 282 -20.49 0.43 -12.15
N GLY A 283 -20.88 1.02 -11.01
CA GLY A 283 -22.27 0.97 -10.54
C GLY A 283 -23.22 1.70 -11.49
N TYR A 284 -22.80 2.85 -12.04
CA TYR A 284 -23.60 3.64 -12.99
C TYR A 284 -23.40 3.24 -14.47
N ALA A 285 -22.40 2.40 -14.79
CA ALA A 285 -22.32 1.78 -16.09
C ALA A 285 -23.33 0.63 -16.11
N GLU A 286 -24.30 0.70 -17.01
CA GLU A 286 -25.20 -0.41 -17.29
C GLU A 286 -24.39 -1.61 -17.84
N GLY A 287 -23.75 -2.38 -16.95
CA GLY A 287 -23.11 -3.68 -17.19
C GLY A 287 -22.17 -3.74 -18.38
N ASP A 288 -20.87 -3.55 -18.15
CA ASP A 288 -19.87 -4.34 -18.87
C ASP A 288 -19.44 -5.47 -17.92
N ASP A 289 -20.29 -6.50 -17.83
CA ASP A 289 -20.01 -7.81 -17.23
C ASP A 289 -19.12 -8.69 -18.15
N ASP A 290 -18.17 -8.09 -18.87
CA ASP A 290 -17.20 -8.81 -19.72
C ASP A 290 -15.78 -8.82 -19.13
#